data_AF-J9FMU3-F1
#
_entry.id   AF-J9FMU3-F1
#
_cell.length_a   1.000
_cell.length_b   1.000
_cell.length_c   1.000
_cell.angle_alpha   90.00
_cell.angle_beta   90.00
_cell.angle_gamma   90.00
#
_symmetry.space_group_name_H-M   'P 1'
#
loop_
_entity.id
_entity.type
_entity.pdbx_description
1 polymer ?
#
loop_
_entity_poly.entity_id
_entity_poly.type
_entity_poly.pdbx_seq_one_letter_code
_entity_poly.pdbx_strand_id
1 'polypeptide(L)'
;MLYFDLADVNRDKQDYRKALHYIHKAEACQAFETAKYKDYLMLQKIFLYNDMQMSDSAQKYLDGFQPSNYADQAVLNYELSRIERNRGNFRKALDYHEQYTAFNDSVYEEDMKNNFLGLQKKFDHSQVLYENERLRADSFYYRLIFLFIVLLVSLVSGYFLYTSFKRRKQAELALSTKEAVLSKVLFQMQLKSEELVNHIRNEELLRRSISEREVEIKENLQYLENERLKQFQDAKERERL
;
A
#
# COMPACT_ATOMS: atom_id res chain seq x y z
N MET A 1 -9.89 12.59 51.15
CA MET A 1 -8.54 12.01 51.02
C MET A 1 -7.54 12.76 51.87
N LEU A 2 -7.25 14.05 51.63
CA LEU A 2 -6.26 14.81 52.40
C LEU A 2 -6.39 14.73 53.94
N TYR A 3 -7.60 14.78 54.49
CA TYR A 3 -7.79 14.69 55.95
C TYR A 3 -7.49 13.30 56.53
N PHE A 4 -7.66 12.24 55.75
CA PHE A 4 -7.33 10.90 56.18
C PHE A 4 -5.83 10.67 56.21
N ASP A 5 -5.11 11.14 55.18
CA ASP A 5 -3.65 11.08 55.16
C ASP A 5 -3.05 11.88 56.34
N LEU A 6 -3.62 13.05 56.64
CA LEU A 6 -3.24 13.82 57.83
C LEU A 6 -3.58 13.09 59.13
N ALA A 7 -4.68 12.34 59.20
CA ALA A 7 -5.01 11.55 60.37
C ALA A 7 -4.00 10.42 60.58
N ASP A 8 -3.64 9.67 59.53
CA ASP A 8 -2.62 8.61 59.58
C ASP A 8 -1.26 9.16 60.01
N VAL A 9 -0.79 10.24 59.41
CA VAL A 9 0.50 10.86 59.77
C VAL A 9 0.53 11.29 61.25
N ASN A 10 -0.59 11.76 61.80
CA ASN A 10 -0.64 12.12 63.21
C ASN A 10 -0.81 10.89 64.13
N ARG A 11 -1.48 9.82 63.67
CA ARG A 11 -1.58 8.53 64.37
C ARG A 11 -0.20 7.88 64.48
N ASP A 12 0.59 7.88 63.42
CA ASP A 12 1.96 7.36 63.40
C ASP A 12 2.89 8.15 64.34
N LYS A 13 2.64 9.46 64.49
CA LYS A 13 3.30 10.32 65.49
C LYS A 13 2.76 10.15 66.91
N GLN A 14 1.78 9.27 67.11
CA GLN A 14 1.05 9.06 68.37
C GLN A 14 0.32 10.31 68.89
N ASP A 15 0.10 11.32 68.05
CA ASP A 15 -0.72 12.50 68.37
C ASP A 15 -2.19 12.18 68.06
N TYR A 16 -2.77 11.30 68.89
CA TYR A 16 -4.13 10.79 68.70
C TYR A 16 -5.20 11.90 68.77
N ARG A 17 -4.92 13.00 69.48
CA ARG A 17 -5.81 14.16 69.53
C ARG A 17 -5.90 14.85 68.17
N LYS A 18 -4.77 15.09 67.51
CA LYS A 18 -4.78 15.65 66.15
C LYS A 18 -5.32 14.65 65.13
N ALA A 19 -4.99 13.37 65.26
CA ALA A 19 -5.54 12.33 64.40
C ALA A 19 -7.08 12.34 64.46
N LEU A 20 -7.66 12.32 65.67
CA LEU A 20 -9.10 12.37 65.87
C LEU A 20 -9.74 13.66 65.32
N HIS A 21 -9.07 14.80 65.50
CA HIS A 21 -9.51 16.09 64.91
C HIS A 21 -9.61 16.01 63.39
N TYR A 22 -8.62 15.42 62.72
CA TYR A 22 -8.66 15.25 61.27
C TYR A 22 -9.69 14.22 60.81
N ILE A 23 -9.91 13.15 61.59
CA ILE A 23 -11.01 12.20 61.34
C ILE A 23 -12.38 12.88 61.45
N HIS A 24 -12.60 13.74 62.44
CA HIS A 24 -13.84 14.51 62.54
C HIS A 24 -13.99 15.53 61.42
N LYS A 25 -12.90 16.17 60.97
CA LYS A 25 -12.93 17.01 59.78
C LYS A 25 -13.30 16.22 58.54
N ALA A 26 -12.76 15.01 58.38
CA ALA A 26 -13.14 14.12 57.29
C ALA A 26 -14.64 13.79 57.39
N GLU A 27 -15.13 13.35 58.54
CA GLU A 27 -16.55 13.03 58.77
C GLU A 27 -17.50 14.21 58.48
N ALA A 28 -17.10 15.44 58.83
CA ALA A 28 -17.85 16.67 58.55
C ALA A 28 -17.81 17.09 57.08
N CYS A 29 -16.76 16.72 56.36
CA CYS A 29 -16.71 16.86 54.91
C CYS A 29 -17.59 15.78 54.27
N GLN A 30 -18.89 16.07 54.17
CA GLN A 30 -19.91 15.28 53.42
C GLN A 30 -19.58 15.05 51.93
N ALA A 31 -18.39 15.45 51.46
CA ALA A 31 -17.92 15.11 50.14
C ALA A 31 -17.72 13.58 50.08
N PHE A 32 -18.63 12.94 49.34
CA PHE A 32 -18.68 11.52 48.96
C PHE A 32 -19.51 10.60 49.89
N GLU A 33 -20.84 10.63 49.74
CA GLU A 33 -21.81 9.60 50.21
C GLU A 33 -21.61 8.21 49.56
N THR A 34 -20.38 7.83 49.24
CA THR A 34 -20.07 6.53 48.64
C THR A 34 -19.78 5.52 49.73
N ALA A 35 -20.21 4.26 49.55
CA ALA A 35 -19.92 3.16 50.48
C ALA A 35 -18.42 3.07 50.81
N LYS A 36 -17.55 3.23 49.80
CA LYS A 36 -16.09 3.21 49.95
C LYS A 36 -15.55 4.25 50.95
N TYR A 37 -16.13 5.45 50.98
CA TYR A 37 -15.71 6.50 51.92
C TYR A 37 -16.11 6.14 53.35
N LYS A 38 -17.32 5.59 53.52
CA LYS A 38 -17.84 5.13 54.79
C LYS A 38 -16.96 4.01 55.38
N ASP A 39 -16.58 3.04 54.55
CA ASP A 39 -15.70 1.93 54.97
C ASP A 39 -14.32 2.44 55.41
N TYR A 40 -13.74 3.38 54.63
CA TYR A 40 -12.46 3.98 54.97
C TYR A 40 -12.53 4.78 56.29
N LEU A 41 -13.60 5.56 56.50
CA LEU A 41 -13.83 6.28 57.76
C LEU A 41 -13.97 5.32 58.95
N MET A 42 -14.68 4.20 58.77
CA MET A 42 -14.81 3.17 59.81
C MET A 42 -13.46 2.56 60.16
N LEU A 43 -12.67 2.13 59.16
CA LEU A 43 -11.34 1.56 59.37
C LEU A 43 -10.42 2.52 60.13
N GLN A 44 -10.40 3.79 59.75
CA GLN A 44 -9.59 4.80 60.45
C GLN A 44 -10.00 4.96 61.91
N LYS A 45 -11.29 4.92 62.21
CA LYS A 45 -11.80 4.97 63.59
C LYS A 45 -11.40 3.71 64.35
N ILE A 46 -11.51 2.53 63.74
CA ILE A 46 -11.09 1.25 64.33
C ILE A 46 -9.61 1.32 64.75
N PHE A 47 -8.74 1.68 63.80
CA PHE A 47 -7.29 1.78 64.05
C PHE A 47 -6.97 2.77 65.16
N LEU A 48 -7.55 3.97 65.09
CA LEU A 48 -7.31 5.01 66.08
C LEU A 48 -7.76 4.60 67.48
N TYR A 49 -8.96 4.03 67.62
CA TYR A 49 -9.46 3.60 68.93
C TYR A 49 -8.68 2.41 69.48
N ASN A 50 -8.22 1.48 68.63
CA ASN A 50 -7.36 0.39 69.07
C ASN A 50 -5.97 0.84 69.50
N ASP A 51 -5.37 1.83 68.82
CA ASP A 51 -4.11 2.46 69.23
C ASP A 51 -4.24 3.15 70.59
N MET A 52 -5.40 3.75 70.85
CA MET A 52 -5.75 4.37 72.15
C MET A 52 -6.16 3.34 73.22
N GLN A 53 -6.13 2.04 72.91
CA GLN A 53 -6.61 0.94 73.77
C GLN A 53 -8.10 1.05 74.17
N MET A 54 -8.90 1.81 73.42
CA MET A 54 -10.33 1.98 73.61
C MET A 54 -11.11 0.87 72.90
N SER A 55 -10.97 -0.34 73.44
CA SER A 55 -11.46 -1.58 72.82
C SER A 55 -12.96 -1.58 72.50
N ASP A 56 -13.80 -0.99 73.36
CA ASP A 56 -15.26 -0.95 73.12
C ASP A 56 -15.65 0.02 72.01
N SER A 57 -14.94 1.15 71.90
CA SER A 57 -15.12 2.08 70.78
C SER A 57 -14.69 1.44 69.47
N ALA A 58 -13.55 0.75 69.44
CA ALA A 58 -13.08 0.03 68.26
C ALA A 58 -14.07 -1.07 67.83
N GLN A 59 -14.56 -1.87 68.79
CA GLN A 59 -15.55 -2.93 68.53
C GLN A 59 -16.81 -2.39 67.86
N LYS A 60 -17.35 -1.27 68.35
CA LYS A 60 -18.55 -0.65 67.78
C LYS A 60 -18.42 -0.37 66.27
N TYR A 61 -17.24 0.08 65.83
CA TYR A 61 -17.00 0.36 64.40
C TYR A 61 -16.72 -0.92 63.61
N LEU A 62 -16.08 -1.93 64.23
CA LEU A 62 -15.89 -3.25 63.62
C LEU A 62 -17.23 -3.96 63.36
N ASP A 63 -18.18 -3.90 64.30
CA ASP A 63 -19.50 -4.53 64.13
C ASP A 63 -20.28 -3.98 62.93
N GLY A 64 -19.98 -2.74 62.52
CA GLY A 64 -20.55 -2.08 61.35
C GLY A 64 -19.76 -2.28 60.06
N PHE A 65 -18.55 -2.84 60.13
CA PHE A 65 -17.67 -3.06 58.98
C PHE A 65 -18.01 -4.40 58.30
N GLN A 66 -18.23 -4.37 56.99
CA GLN A 66 -18.58 -5.56 56.21
C GLN A 66 -17.43 -5.89 55.26
N PRO A 67 -16.60 -6.91 55.57
CA PRO A 67 -15.45 -7.23 54.74
C PRO A 67 -15.89 -7.78 53.37
N SER A 68 -15.33 -7.23 52.29
CA SER A 68 -15.73 -7.56 50.92
C SER A 68 -14.75 -8.48 50.19
N ASN A 69 -13.51 -8.57 50.69
CA ASN A 69 -12.41 -9.30 50.06
C ASN A 69 -11.45 -9.85 51.14
N TYR A 70 -10.43 -10.60 50.73
CA TYR A 70 -9.46 -11.19 51.67
C TYR A 70 -8.65 -10.15 52.45
N ALA A 71 -8.34 -8.99 51.87
CA ALA A 71 -7.62 -7.92 52.57
C ALA A 71 -8.48 -7.30 53.68
N ASP A 72 -9.76 -7.07 53.43
CA ASP A 72 -10.70 -6.59 54.45
C ASP A 72 -10.86 -7.62 55.58
N GLN A 73 -10.90 -8.92 55.25
CA GLN A 73 -10.97 -10.00 56.24
C GLN A 73 -9.69 -10.10 57.07
N ALA A 74 -8.52 -9.89 56.47
CA ALA A 74 -7.25 -9.82 57.18
C ALA A 74 -7.26 -8.64 58.17
N VAL A 75 -7.64 -7.44 57.73
CA VAL A 75 -7.72 -6.24 58.58
C VAL A 75 -8.69 -6.45 59.75
N LEU A 76 -9.89 -6.99 59.49
CA LEU A 76 -10.88 -7.30 60.52
C LEU A 76 -10.31 -8.22 61.61
N ASN A 77 -9.70 -9.34 61.21
CA ASN A 77 -9.17 -10.33 62.15
C ASN A 77 -7.95 -9.80 62.93
N TYR A 78 -7.10 -8.98 62.30
CA TYR A 78 -6.00 -8.34 62.99
C TYR A 78 -6.49 -7.39 64.10
N GLU A 79 -7.48 -6.56 63.81
CA GLU A 79 -8.04 -5.60 64.78
C GLU A 79 -8.83 -6.30 65.90
N LEU A 80 -9.55 -7.39 65.61
CA LEU A 80 -10.20 -8.23 66.63
C LEU A 80 -9.17 -8.89 67.56
N SER A 81 -8.05 -9.37 67.01
CA SER A 81 -6.94 -9.90 67.80
C SER A 81 -6.39 -8.84 68.77
N ARG A 82 -6.20 -7.60 68.31
CA ARG A 82 -5.73 -6.49 69.15
C ARG A 82 -6.71 -6.15 70.27
N ILE A 83 -8.02 -6.12 69.98
CA ILE A 83 -9.08 -5.89 70.97
C ILE A 83 -9.06 -6.97 72.05
N GLU A 84 -9.06 -8.25 71.67
CA GLU A 84 -9.07 -9.34 72.64
C GLU A 84 -7.77 -9.39 73.45
N ARG A 85 -6.63 -9.03 72.84
CA ARG A 85 -5.36 -8.85 73.57
C ARG A 85 -5.45 -7.74 74.61
N ASN A 86 -6.02 -6.58 74.26
CA ASN A 86 -6.23 -5.47 75.20
C ASN A 86 -7.18 -5.84 76.34
N ARG A 87 -8.14 -6.73 76.08
CA ARG A 87 -9.06 -7.31 77.09
C ARG A 87 -8.44 -8.43 77.92
N GLY A 88 -7.19 -8.83 77.64
CA GLY A 88 -6.50 -9.93 78.31
C GLY A 88 -6.93 -11.33 77.88
N ASN A 89 -7.76 -11.45 76.83
CA ASN A 89 -8.21 -12.72 76.28
C ASN A 89 -7.25 -13.24 75.20
N PHE A 90 -6.09 -13.69 75.65
CA PHE A 90 -5.01 -14.12 74.75
C PHE A 90 -5.38 -15.30 73.85
N ARG A 91 -6.29 -16.17 74.27
CA ARG A 91 -6.74 -17.31 73.46
C ARG A 91 -7.50 -16.83 72.22
N LYS A 92 -8.54 -16.01 72.40
CA LYS A 92 -9.26 -15.45 71.25
C LYS A 92 -8.39 -14.54 70.41
N ALA A 93 -7.46 -13.79 71.04
CA ALA A 93 -6.51 -12.98 70.30
C ALA A 93 -5.65 -13.84 69.35
N LEU A 94 -5.18 -15.00 69.82
CA LEU A 94 -4.44 -15.94 68.99
C LEU A 94 -5.31 -16.51 67.87
N ASP A 95 -6.53 -16.97 68.17
CA ASP A 95 -7.45 -17.54 67.17
C ASP A 95 -7.76 -16.52 66.04
N TYR A 96 -7.92 -15.24 66.37
CA TYR A 96 -8.10 -14.18 65.38
C TYR A 96 -6.80 -13.86 64.63
N HIS A 97 -5.65 -13.92 65.29
CA HIS A 97 -4.37 -13.69 64.63
C HIS A 97 -4.03 -14.78 63.61
N GLU A 98 -4.35 -16.04 63.91
CA GLU A 98 -4.20 -17.15 62.96
C GLU A 98 -5.09 -16.97 61.72
N GLN A 99 -6.34 -16.53 61.92
CA GLN A 99 -7.24 -16.18 60.80
C GLN A 99 -6.68 -15.01 59.98
N TYR A 100 -6.13 -13.98 60.63
CA TYR A 100 -5.44 -12.90 59.93
C TYR A 100 -4.31 -13.43 59.04
N THR A 101 -3.45 -14.33 59.55
CA THR A 101 -2.37 -14.92 58.75
C THR A 101 -2.91 -15.67 57.54
N ALA A 102 -3.95 -16.50 57.71
CA ALA A 102 -4.56 -17.24 56.60
C ALA A 102 -5.15 -16.33 55.52
N PHE A 103 -5.79 -15.23 55.90
CA PHE A 103 -6.30 -14.24 54.94
C PHE A 103 -5.18 -13.46 54.27
N ASN A 104 -4.12 -13.13 54.99
CA ASN A 104 -2.96 -12.44 54.42
C ASN A 104 -2.23 -13.31 53.38
N ASP A 105 -2.16 -14.63 53.60
CA ASP A 105 -1.64 -15.58 52.60
C ASP A 105 -2.54 -15.61 51.35
N SER A 106 -3.86 -15.59 51.54
CA SER A 106 -4.83 -15.53 50.43
C SER A 106 -4.71 -14.24 49.62
N VAL A 107 -4.46 -13.09 50.26
CA VAL A 107 -4.19 -11.81 49.59
C VAL A 107 -2.93 -11.91 48.73
N TYR A 108 -1.86 -12.49 49.26
CA TYR A 108 -0.62 -12.68 48.52
C TYR A 108 -0.81 -13.58 47.29
N GLU A 109 -1.57 -14.66 47.43
CA GLU A 109 -1.89 -15.56 46.31
C GLU A 109 -2.71 -14.83 45.22
N GLU A 110 -3.70 -14.03 45.61
CA GLU A 110 -4.50 -13.23 44.69
C GLU A 110 -3.65 -12.20 43.94
N ASP A 111 -2.77 -11.48 44.64
CA ASP A 111 -1.85 -10.52 44.04
C ASP A 111 -0.88 -11.19 43.06
N MET A 112 -0.31 -12.35 43.42
CA MET A 112 0.56 -13.12 42.55
C MET A 112 -0.16 -13.58 41.29
N LYS A 113 -1.39 -14.10 41.44
CA LYS A 113 -2.23 -14.50 40.30
C LYS A 113 -2.56 -13.33 39.38
N ASN A 114 -2.94 -12.18 39.94
CA ASN A 114 -3.25 -10.97 39.17
C ASN A 114 -2.02 -10.45 38.42
N ASN A 115 -0.85 -10.46 39.06
CA ASN A 115 0.40 -10.08 38.43
C ASN A 115 0.78 -11.04 37.30
N PHE A 116 0.62 -12.35 37.51
CA PHE A 116 0.88 -13.35 36.48
C PHE A 116 -0.07 -13.20 35.27
N LEU A 117 -1.37 -13.01 35.51
CA LEU A 117 -2.36 -12.75 34.45
C LEU A 117 -2.05 -11.45 33.69
N GLY A 118 -1.64 -10.40 34.41
CA GLY A 118 -1.21 -9.14 33.80
C GLY A 118 0.03 -9.30 32.92
N LEU A 119 0.98 -10.13 33.35
CA LEU A 119 2.17 -10.46 32.58
C LEU A 119 1.82 -11.29 31.34
N GLN A 120 0.98 -12.31 31.49
CA GLN A 120 0.50 -13.15 30.38
C GLN A 120 -0.20 -12.30 29.32
N LYS A 121 -1.10 -11.40 29.73
CA LYS A 121 -1.81 -10.51 28.81
C LYS A 121 -0.85 -9.60 28.03
N LYS A 122 0.19 -9.07 28.67
CA LYS A 122 1.22 -8.26 27.99
C LYS A 122 2.02 -9.09 27.00
N PHE A 123 2.36 -10.32 27.36
CA PHE A 123 3.09 -11.24 26.48
C PHE A 123 2.26 -11.59 25.24
N ASP A 124 1.01 -12.01 25.43
CA ASP A 124 0.09 -12.36 24.32
C ASP A 124 -0.13 -11.16 23.40
N HIS A 125 -0.30 -9.95 23.97
CA HIS A 125 -0.43 -8.74 23.17
C HIS A 125 0.83 -8.43 22.35
N SER A 126 2.02 -8.60 22.95
CA SER A 126 3.29 -8.42 22.25
C SER A 126 3.47 -9.42 21.11
N GLN A 127 3.02 -10.68 21.30
CA GLN A 127 3.08 -11.69 20.26
C GLN A 127 2.17 -11.35 19.08
N VAL A 128 0.94 -10.91 19.34
CA VAL A 128 0.01 -10.47 18.29
C VAL A 128 0.56 -9.28 17.51
N LEU A 129 1.16 -8.30 18.20
CA LEU A 129 1.80 -7.16 17.53
C LEU A 129 2.94 -7.61 16.64
N TYR A 130 3.81 -8.50 17.14
CA TYR A 130 4.91 -9.05 16.35
C TYR A 130 4.41 -9.80 15.10
N GLU A 131 3.37 -10.62 15.23
CA GLU A 131 2.76 -11.32 14.10
C GLU A 131 2.14 -10.35 13.09
N ASN A 132 1.48 -9.28 13.57
CA ASN A 132 0.89 -8.26 12.71
C ASN A 132 1.95 -7.45 11.96
N GLU A 133 3.03 -7.07 12.64
CA GLU A 133 4.18 -6.40 12.01
C GLU A 133 4.85 -7.30 10.98
N ARG A 134 5.04 -8.58 11.30
CA ARG A 134 5.57 -9.57 10.37
C ARG A 134 4.68 -9.73 9.14
N LEU A 135 3.36 -9.88 9.32
CA LEU A 135 2.41 -9.97 8.21
C LEU A 135 2.40 -8.69 7.36
N ARG A 136 2.53 -7.51 7.99
CA ARG A 136 2.62 -6.23 7.29
C ARG A 136 3.93 -6.15 6.48
N ALA A 137 5.05 -6.58 7.05
CA ALA A 137 6.34 -6.64 6.36
C ALA A 137 6.30 -7.60 5.17
N ASP A 138 5.73 -8.79 5.34
CA ASP A 138 5.53 -9.76 4.26
C ASP A 138 4.67 -9.17 3.13
N SER A 139 3.57 -8.50 3.48
CA SER A 139 2.70 -7.84 2.49
C SER A 139 3.41 -6.72 1.71
N PHE A 140 4.34 -6.00 2.35
CA PHE A 140 5.17 -4.99 1.70
C PHE A 140 6.16 -5.63 0.73
N TYR A 141 6.78 -6.75 1.14
CA TYR A 141 7.72 -7.49 0.31
C TYR A 141 7.06 -8.02 -0.98
N TYR A 142 5.89 -8.66 -0.86
CA TYR A 142 5.14 -9.12 -2.04
C TYR A 142 4.71 -7.97 -2.96
N ARG A 143 4.32 -6.82 -2.39
CA ARG A 143 3.94 -5.62 -3.15
C ARG A 143 5.13 -5.04 -3.92
N LEU A 144 6.31 -5.02 -3.32
CA LEU A 144 7.55 -4.58 -3.97
C LEU A 144 7.93 -5.50 -5.14
N ILE A 145 7.86 -6.82 -4.95
CA ILE A 145 8.12 -7.80 -6.02
C ILE A 145 7.16 -7.58 -7.18
N PHE A 146 5.87 -7.43 -6.89
CA PHE A 146 4.85 -7.19 -7.92
C PHE A 146 5.16 -5.91 -8.74
N LEU A 147 5.50 -4.80 -8.08
CA LEU A 147 5.89 -3.56 -8.76
C LEU A 147 7.12 -3.74 -9.67
N PHE A 148 8.12 -4.50 -9.22
CA PHE A 148 9.30 -4.82 -10.03
C PHE A 148 8.95 -5.60 -11.29
N ILE A 149 8.05 -6.58 -11.18
CA ILE A 149 7.59 -7.36 -12.34
C ILE A 149 6.84 -6.47 -13.34
N VAL A 150 5.93 -5.62 -12.86
CA VAL A 150 5.18 -4.67 -13.72
C VAL A 150 6.14 -3.72 -14.44
N LEU A 151 7.16 -3.22 -13.74
CA LEU A 151 8.18 -2.34 -14.32
C LEU A 151 8.99 -3.05 -15.42
N LEU A 152 9.40 -4.31 -15.20
CA LEU A 152 10.09 -5.11 -16.21
C LEU A 152 9.23 -5.35 -17.45
N VAL A 153 7.95 -5.72 -17.27
CA VAL A 153 7.02 -5.94 -18.38
C VAL A 153 6.80 -4.65 -19.19
N SER A 154 6.68 -3.51 -18.50
CA SER A 154 6.59 -2.19 -19.12
C SER A 154 7.80 -1.88 -20.00
N LEU A 155 9.02 -2.11 -19.50
CA LEU A 155 10.25 -1.89 -20.26
C LEU A 155 10.32 -2.78 -21.52
N VAL A 156 9.98 -4.06 -21.40
CA VAL A 156 9.97 -5.00 -22.53
C VAL A 156 8.93 -4.58 -23.57
N SER A 157 7.72 -4.23 -23.13
CA SER A 157 6.66 -3.74 -24.01
C SER A 157 7.07 -2.45 -24.73
N GLY A 158 7.66 -1.50 -24.01
CA GLY A 158 8.18 -0.25 -24.58
C GLY A 158 9.28 -0.49 -25.62
N TYR A 159 10.21 -1.40 -25.35
CA TYR A 159 11.24 -1.82 -26.31
C TYR A 159 10.63 -2.46 -27.56
N PHE A 160 9.62 -3.33 -27.39
CA PHE A 160 8.93 -3.97 -28.51
C PHE A 160 8.16 -2.95 -29.37
N LEU A 161 7.49 -1.98 -28.75
CA LEU A 161 6.81 -0.90 -29.47
C LEU A 161 7.81 0.00 -30.21
N TYR A 162 8.93 0.36 -29.57
CA TYR A 162 9.98 1.16 -30.20
C TYR A 162 10.56 0.46 -31.43
N THR A 163 10.87 -0.83 -31.32
CA THR A 163 11.39 -1.61 -32.44
C THR A 163 10.35 -1.78 -33.55
N SER A 164 9.08 -2.01 -33.21
CA SER A 164 7.97 -2.07 -34.17
C SER A 164 7.80 -0.74 -34.92
N PHE A 165 7.85 0.39 -34.22
CA PHE A 165 7.74 1.72 -34.82
C PHE A 165 8.94 2.03 -35.72
N LYS A 166 10.16 1.65 -35.29
CA LYS A 166 11.37 1.79 -36.10
C LYS A 166 11.29 0.95 -37.38
N ARG A 167 10.78 -0.29 -37.30
CA ARG A 167 10.54 -1.15 -38.47
C ARG A 167 9.52 -0.54 -39.43
N ARG A 168 8.44 0.06 -38.94
CA ARG A 168 7.45 0.77 -39.78
C ARG A 168 8.08 1.93 -40.53
N LYS A 169 8.86 2.78 -39.86
CA LYS A 169 9.59 3.88 -40.52
C LYS A 169 10.60 3.39 -41.56
N GLN A 170 11.30 2.29 -41.30
CA GLN A 170 12.22 1.70 -42.27
C GLN A 170 11.48 1.12 -43.48
N ALA A 171 10.31 0.51 -43.29
CA ALA A 171 9.48 0.01 -44.37
C ALA A 171 8.93 1.13 -45.26
N GLU A 172 8.52 2.25 -44.67
CA GLU A 172 8.03 3.43 -45.40
C GLU A 172 9.13 4.08 -46.26
N LEU A 173 10.35 4.24 -45.72
CA LEU A 173 11.50 4.70 -46.49
C LEU A 173 11.88 3.73 -47.63
N ALA A 174 11.77 2.43 -47.40
CA ALA A 174 11.99 1.42 -48.43
C ALA A 174 10.92 1.44 -49.53
N LEU A 175 9.67 1.80 -49.20
CA LEU A 175 8.60 2.00 -50.18
C LEU A 175 8.82 3.26 -51.02
N SER A 176 9.12 4.39 -50.38
CA SER A 176 9.38 5.66 -51.08
C SER A 176 10.58 5.56 -52.05
N THR A 177 11.64 4.86 -51.66
CA THR A 177 12.78 4.59 -52.56
C THR A 177 12.39 3.70 -53.74
N LYS A 178 11.57 2.68 -53.53
CA LYS A 178 11.04 1.84 -54.62
C LYS A 178 10.14 2.63 -55.57
N GLU A 179 9.27 3.49 -55.06
CA GLU A 179 8.42 4.36 -55.89
C GLU A 179 9.24 5.36 -56.70
N ALA A 180 10.28 5.95 -56.11
CA ALA A 180 11.19 6.86 -56.82
C ALA A 180 11.97 6.15 -57.94
N VAL A 181 12.42 4.91 -57.70
CA VAL A 181 13.08 4.09 -58.74
C VAL A 181 12.10 3.70 -59.83
N LEU A 182 10.89 3.27 -59.46
CA LEU A 182 9.86 2.88 -60.42
C LEU A 182 9.45 4.06 -61.31
N SER A 183 9.27 5.25 -60.73
CA SER A 183 8.99 6.48 -61.47
C SER A 183 10.12 6.82 -62.47
N LYS A 184 11.39 6.68 -62.06
CA LYS A 184 12.53 6.85 -62.98
C LYS A 184 12.52 5.84 -64.12
N VAL A 185 12.22 4.57 -63.84
CA VAL A 185 12.13 3.52 -64.86
C VAL A 185 10.98 3.78 -65.82
N LEU A 186 9.81 4.18 -65.33
CA LEU A 186 8.66 4.53 -66.17
C LEU A 186 8.99 5.72 -67.08
N PHE A 187 9.65 6.75 -66.56
CA PHE A 187 10.09 7.89 -67.35
C PHE A 187 11.09 7.48 -68.44
N GLN A 188 12.06 6.62 -68.12
CA GLN A 188 12.97 6.08 -69.13
C GLN A 188 12.26 5.24 -70.20
N MET A 189 11.25 4.46 -69.81
CA MET A 189 10.44 3.70 -70.76
C MET A 189 9.64 4.62 -71.69
N GLN A 190 9.04 5.70 -71.15
CA GLN A 190 8.31 6.69 -71.95
C GLN A 190 9.22 7.35 -72.99
N LEU A 191 10.39 7.82 -72.59
CA LEU A 191 11.37 8.41 -73.51
C LEU A 191 11.76 7.44 -74.62
N LYS A 192 12.06 6.19 -74.27
CA LYS A 192 12.41 5.16 -75.26
C LYS A 192 11.25 4.85 -76.21
N SER A 193 10.01 4.88 -75.70
CA SER A 193 8.82 4.66 -76.53
C SER A 193 8.59 5.80 -77.51
N GLU A 194 8.82 7.05 -77.09
CA GLU A 194 8.70 8.23 -77.95
C GLU A 194 9.79 8.24 -79.04
N GLU A 195 11.02 7.90 -78.67
CA GLU A 195 12.12 7.71 -79.62
C GLU A 195 11.80 6.63 -80.65
N LEU A 196 11.23 5.50 -80.21
CA LEU A 196 10.83 4.41 -81.11
C LEU A 196 9.70 4.82 -82.07
N VAL A 197 8.70 5.56 -81.58
CA VAL A 197 7.61 6.10 -82.43
C VAL A 197 8.16 7.08 -83.47
N ASN A 198 9.09 7.95 -83.08
CA ASN A 198 9.76 8.86 -84.00
C ASN A 198 10.59 8.11 -85.05
N HIS A 199 11.27 7.03 -84.65
CA HIS A 199 11.98 6.17 -85.59
C HIS A 199 11.04 5.51 -86.61
N ILE A 200 9.92 4.93 -86.15
CA ILE A 200 8.92 4.32 -87.05
C ILE A 200 8.35 5.36 -88.02
N ARG A 201 8.03 6.56 -87.52
CA ARG A 201 7.52 7.65 -88.36
C ARG A 201 8.54 8.10 -89.41
N ASN A 202 9.82 8.17 -89.04
CA ASN A 202 10.89 8.50 -89.98
C ASN A 202 11.07 7.40 -91.04
N GLU A 203 10.97 6.12 -90.66
CA GLU A 203 10.98 5.01 -91.62
C GLU A 203 9.78 5.06 -92.56
N GLU A 204 8.58 5.39 -92.06
CA GLU A 204 7.38 5.55 -92.91
C GLU A 204 7.53 6.71 -93.90
N LEU A 205 8.07 7.84 -93.45
CA LEU A 205 8.36 8.99 -94.33
C LEU A 205 9.40 8.62 -95.40
N LEU A 206 10.43 7.87 -95.02
CA LEU A 206 11.43 7.38 -95.96
C LEU A 206 10.83 6.40 -96.98
N ARG A 207 9.94 5.49 -96.54
CA ARG A 207 9.22 4.58 -97.44
C ARG A 207 8.34 5.33 -98.43
N ARG A 208 7.65 6.39 -98.00
CA ARG A 208 6.86 7.25 -98.89
C ARG A 208 7.73 7.94 -99.93
N SER A 209 8.85 8.54 -99.54
CA SER A 209 9.74 9.22 -100.49
C SER A 209 10.40 8.26 -101.48
N ILE A 210 10.69 7.02 -101.07
CA ILE A 210 11.13 5.96 -102.00
C ILE A 210 10.02 5.61 -102.99
N SER A 211 8.78 5.40 -102.51
CA SER A 211 7.64 5.11 -103.38
C SER A 211 7.36 6.23 -104.38
N GLU A 212 7.49 7.50 -103.97
CA GLU A 212 7.34 8.66 -104.86
C GLU A 212 8.42 8.67 -105.94
N ARG A 213 9.68 8.41 -105.58
CA ARG A 213 10.78 8.27 -106.55
C ARG A 213 10.58 7.11 -107.51
N GLU A 214 10.04 5.98 -107.05
CA GLU A 214 9.74 4.84 -107.93
C GLU A 214 8.68 5.19 -108.98
N VAL A 215 7.66 5.98 -108.61
CA VAL A 215 6.66 6.50 -109.56
C VAL A 215 7.32 7.45 -110.56
N GLU A 216 8.13 8.40 -110.09
CA GLU A 216 8.85 9.35 -110.94
C GLU A 216 9.80 8.64 -111.94
N ILE A 217 10.50 7.60 -111.49
CA ILE A 217 11.37 6.79 -112.36
C ILE A 217 10.54 6.03 -113.40
N LYS A 218 9.38 5.46 -113.02
CA LYS A 218 8.49 4.78 -113.98
C LYS A 218 7.95 5.74 -115.03
N GLU A 219 7.53 6.94 -114.63
CA GLU A 219 7.07 7.98 -115.56
C GLU A 219 8.19 8.40 -116.52
N ASN A 220 9.41 8.62 -116.01
CA ASN A 220 10.58 8.94 -116.82
C ASN A 220 10.97 7.81 -117.79
N LEU A 221 10.90 6.55 -117.35
CA LEU A 221 11.14 5.39 -118.22
C LEU A 221 10.10 5.29 -119.33
N GLN A 222 8.83 5.51 -119.02
CA GLN A 222 7.75 5.49 -119.99
C GLN A 222 7.90 6.63 -121.00
N TYR A 223 8.32 7.82 -120.56
CA TYR A 223 8.68 8.92 -121.44
C TYR A 223 9.82 8.52 -122.40
N LEU A 224 10.90 7.93 -121.87
CA LEU A 224 12.05 7.49 -122.66
C LEU A 224 11.70 6.39 -123.67
N GLU A 225 10.83 5.46 -123.28
CA GLU A 225 10.35 4.38 -124.13
C GLU A 225 9.49 4.92 -125.28
N ASN A 226 8.59 5.87 -124.99
CA ASN A 226 7.83 6.59 -126.01
C ASN A 226 8.74 7.38 -126.96
N GLU A 227 9.77 8.03 -126.45
CA GLU A 227 10.76 8.75 -127.26
C GLU A 227 11.57 7.80 -128.17
N ARG A 228 12.01 6.66 -127.64
CA ARG A 228 12.66 5.60 -128.43
C ARG A 228 11.74 5.01 -129.48
N LEU A 229 10.47 4.79 -129.17
CA LEU A 229 9.48 4.29 -130.12
C LEU A 229 9.30 5.27 -131.27
N LYS A 230 9.28 6.57 -130.97
CA LYS A 230 9.22 7.66 -131.95
C LYS A 230 10.48 7.70 -132.83
N GLN A 231 11.67 7.61 -132.24
CA GLN A 231 12.94 7.53 -132.98
C GLN A 231 13.02 6.27 -133.87
N PHE A 232 12.50 5.14 -133.42
CA PHE A 232 12.45 3.90 -134.21
C PHE A 232 11.46 4.00 -135.38
N GLN A 233 10.31 4.66 -135.19
CA GLN A 233 9.37 4.96 -136.27
C GLN A 233 10.00 5.91 -137.30
N ASP A 234 10.67 6.97 -136.86
CA ASP A 234 11.37 7.93 -137.72
C ASP A 234 12.53 7.28 -138.50
N ALA A 235 13.26 6.32 -137.90
CA ALA A 235 14.32 5.57 -138.58
C ALA A 235 13.77 4.60 -139.64
N LYS A 236 12.62 3.97 -139.36
CA LYS A 236 11.94 3.06 -140.29
C LYS A 236 11.32 3.78 -141.50
N GLU A 237 11.00 5.07 -141.36
CA GLU A 237 10.60 5.92 -142.48
C GLU A 237 11.80 6.33 -143.36
N ARG A 238 13.00 6.50 -142.78
CA ARG A 238 14.22 6.84 -143.54
C ARG A 238 14.80 5.69 -144.35
N GLU A 239 14.53 4.43 -144.01
CA GLU A 239 14.90 3.26 -144.84
C GLU A 239 13.92 2.99 -145.99
N ARG A 240 12.82 3.75 -146.10
CA ARG A 240 11.81 3.63 -147.17
C ARG A 240 11.88 4.74 -148.23
N LEU A 241 12.93 5.58 -148.20
CA LEU A 241 13.22 6.64 -149.18
C LEU A 241 14.60 6.40 -149.79
#